data_AF-A0A2Y9H6S7-F1
#
_entry.id   AF-A0A2Y9H6S7-F1
#
_cell.length_a   1.000
_cell.length_b   1.000
_cell.length_c   1.000
_cell.angle_alpha   90.00
_cell.angle_beta   90.00
_cell.angle_gamma   90.00
#
_symmetry.space_group_name_H-M   'P 1'
#
loop_
_entity.id
_entity.type
_entity.pdbx_description
1 polymer ?
#
loop_
_entity_poly.entity_id
_entity_poly.type
_entity_poly.pdbx_seq_one_letter_code
_entity_poly.pdbx_strand_id
1 'polypeptide(L)'
;MKLGRAALGLLLLAPLAVRAVEPISLGLALAGVLTGYIYPRLYCLFTECCGQKRSLSREALQKDLDSKLFGQHLAKKVILNAVSGFISNPKPKKPLTLSLHGWTGTGKNFVSKIIAENIYEGGLNSDYVHLFVATLHFPHASNITLYKDQLQLWIRGNVSACGRSIFIFDEMDKMHAGLIDAIKPFLDYYDHVDGVSYQKAIFIFLRWLLA
;
A
#
# COMPACT_ATOMS: atom_id res chain seq x y z
N MET A 1 -19.80 18.78 24.78
CA MET A 1 -20.35 18.64 26.16
C MET A 1 -20.93 17.25 26.49
N LYS A 2 -21.07 16.30 25.56
CA LYS A 2 -21.63 14.96 25.84
C LYS A 2 -20.60 13.90 26.31
N LEU A 3 -19.31 14.10 26.05
CA LEU A 3 -18.24 13.14 26.39
C LEU A 3 -17.87 13.15 27.88
N GLY A 4 -17.90 14.32 28.52
CA GLY A 4 -17.56 14.47 29.95
C GLY A 4 -18.58 13.82 30.89
N ARG A 5 -19.87 13.77 30.51
CA ARG A 5 -20.92 13.13 31.30
C ARG A 5 -20.86 11.60 31.27
N ALA A 6 -20.43 11.01 30.15
CA ALA A 6 -20.22 9.57 30.04
C ALA A 6 -18.99 9.11 30.84
N ALA A 7 -17.90 9.90 30.83
CA ALA A 7 -16.70 9.62 31.61
C ALA A 7 -16.96 9.67 33.13
N LEU A 8 -17.75 10.65 33.60
CA LEU A 8 -18.16 10.71 35.01
C LEU A 8 -19.08 9.56 35.43
N GLY A 9 -20.00 9.13 34.55
CA GLY A 9 -20.85 7.97 34.81
C GLY A 9 -20.07 6.66 34.91
N LEU A 10 -19.02 6.49 34.09
CA LEU A 10 -18.14 5.31 34.13
C LEU A 10 -17.23 5.31 35.37
N LEU A 11 -16.76 6.48 35.83
CA LEU A 11 -16.00 6.63 37.08
C LEU A 11 -16.85 6.33 38.33
N LEU A 12 -18.14 6.66 38.30
CA LEU A 12 -19.06 6.43 39.42
C LEU A 12 -19.56 4.98 39.52
N LEU A 13 -19.51 4.21 38.43
CA LEU A 13 -19.82 2.77 38.41
C LEU A 13 -18.60 1.88 38.74
N ALA A 14 -17.39 2.44 38.69
CA ALA A 14 -16.16 1.72 39.02
C ALA A 14 -16.14 1.11 40.44
N PRO A 15 -16.66 1.74 41.51
CA PRO A 15 -16.57 1.16 42.85
C PRO A 15 -17.48 -0.05 43.08
N LEU A 16 -18.53 -0.25 42.25
CA LEU A 16 -19.47 -1.37 42.43
C LEU A 16 -19.02 -2.66 41.72
N ALA A 17 -18.21 -2.56 40.66
CA ALA A 17 -17.73 -3.72 39.90
C ALA A 17 -16.41 -4.32 40.44
N VAL A 18 -15.72 -3.62 41.36
CA VAL A 18 -14.39 -3.99 41.87
C VAL A 18 -14.41 -5.23 42.77
N ARG A 19 -15.58 -5.74 43.20
CA ARG A 19 -15.65 -6.92 44.08
C ARG A 19 -15.64 -8.28 43.36
N ALA A 20 -15.66 -8.33 42.03
CA ALA A 20 -15.85 -9.60 41.30
C ALA A 20 -14.71 -9.98 40.34
N VAL A 21 -13.64 -9.20 40.23
CA VAL A 21 -12.57 -9.47 39.26
C VAL A 21 -11.23 -9.64 39.97
N GLU A 22 -10.61 -10.80 39.79
CA GLU A 22 -9.29 -11.10 40.34
C GLU A 22 -8.24 -10.11 39.80
N PRO A 23 -7.30 -9.64 40.65
CA PRO A 23 -6.29 -8.65 40.26
C PRO A 23 -5.41 -9.12 39.10
N ILE A 24 -5.25 -10.43 38.91
CA ILE A 24 -4.49 -11.03 37.80
C ILE A 24 -5.24 -10.84 36.48
N SER A 25 -6.55 -11.06 36.44
CA SER A 25 -7.37 -10.89 35.23
C SER A 25 -7.43 -9.42 34.80
N LEU A 26 -7.53 -8.49 35.76
CA LEU A 26 -7.42 -7.05 35.51
C LEU A 26 -6.03 -6.66 34.98
N GLY A 27 -4.96 -7.22 35.55
CA GLY A 27 -3.59 -6.99 35.09
C GLY A 27 -3.37 -7.46 33.65
N LEU A 28 -3.85 -8.67 33.30
CA LEU A 28 -3.77 -9.21 31.95
C LEU A 28 -4.62 -8.42 30.96
N ALA A 29 -5.83 -7.99 31.36
CA ALA A 29 -6.69 -7.16 30.52
C ALA A 29 -6.04 -5.79 30.21
N LEU A 30 -5.48 -5.13 31.22
CA LEU A 30 -4.78 -3.84 31.03
C LEU A 30 -3.49 -4.02 30.22
N ALA A 31 -2.72 -5.07 30.47
CA ALA A 31 -1.53 -5.39 29.68
C ALA A 31 -1.90 -5.64 28.21
N GLY A 32 -2.96 -6.41 27.95
CA GLY A 32 -3.45 -6.67 26.59
C GLY A 32 -3.95 -5.41 25.86
N VAL A 33 -4.61 -4.49 26.57
CA VAL A 33 -5.02 -3.19 25.99
C VAL A 33 -3.79 -2.31 25.69
N LEU A 34 -2.82 -2.26 26.61
CA LEU A 34 -1.60 -1.48 26.43
C LEU A 34 -0.75 -2.01 25.27
N THR A 35 -0.51 -3.33 25.20
CA THR A 35 0.32 -3.95 24.16
C THR A 35 -0.39 -4.11 22.82
N GLY A 36 -1.70 -4.39 22.83
CA GLY A 36 -2.47 -4.67 21.62
C GLY A 36 -3.10 -3.47 20.95
N TYR A 37 -3.41 -2.39 21.69
CA TYR A 37 -4.12 -1.23 21.15
C TYR A 37 -3.32 0.07 21.23
N ILE A 38 -2.67 0.32 22.38
CA ILE A 38 -1.98 1.60 22.63
C ILE A 38 -0.58 1.59 22.03
N TYR A 39 0.21 0.54 22.24
CA TYR A 39 1.59 0.43 21.77
C TYR A 39 1.71 0.47 20.23
N PRO A 40 0.91 -0.28 19.43
CA PRO A 40 1.01 -0.23 17.99
C PRO A 40 0.62 1.16 17.47
N ARG A 41 -0.40 1.79 18.05
CA ARG A 41 -0.87 3.11 17.65
C ARG A 41 0.14 4.23 17.95
N LEU A 42 0.89 4.11 19.06
CA LEU A 42 2.03 4.97 19.37
C LEU A 42 3.20 4.69 18.44
N TYR A 43 3.48 3.42 18.14
CA TYR A 43 4.53 3.03 17.18
C TYR A 43 4.25 3.65 15.80
N CYS A 44 3.00 3.61 15.34
CA CYS A 44 2.54 4.29 14.12
C CYS A 44 2.64 5.83 14.17
N LEU A 45 2.90 6.42 15.32
CA LEU A 45 3.17 7.87 15.39
C LEU A 45 4.61 8.19 15.01
N PHE A 46 5.52 7.22 15.17
CA PHE A 46 6.95 7.36 14.94
C PHE A 46 7.45 6.58 13.71
N THR A 47 6.65 5.66 13.17
CA THR A 47 6.95 4.89 11.95
C THR A 47 5.73 4.77 11.03
N GLU A 48 5.94 4.39 9.78
CA GLU A 48 4.86 4.18 8.83
C GLU A 48 4.06 2.90 9.15
N CYS A 49 2.76 3.06 9.37
CA CYS A 49 1.85 1.94 9.58
C CYS A 49 0.88 1.73 8.44
N CYS A 50 0.62 0.46 8.13
CA CYS A 50 -0.44 0.09 7.22
C CYS A 50 -1.80 0.58 7.75
N GLY A 51 -2.50 1.40 6.95
CA GLY A 51 -3.85 1.84 7.27
C GLY A 51 -3.95 3.19 8.00
N GLN A 52 -2.84 3.83 8.34
CA GLN A 52 -2.88 5.25 8.66
C GLN A 52 -3.25 6.02 7.40
N LYS A 53 -4.51 6.45 7.34
CA LYS A 53 -5.01 7.34 6.29
C LYS A 53 -4.23 8.66 6.38
N ARG A 54 -3.08 8.75 5.70
CA ARG A 54 -2.83 9.99 4.98
C ARG A 54 -3.96 10.03 3.96
N SER A 55 -4.95 10.88 4.23
CA SER A 55 -5.97 11.19 3.23
C SER A 55 -5.20 11.74 2.05
N LEU A 56 -4.93 10.92 1.04
CA LEU A 56 -4.33 11.38 -0.20
C LEU A 56 -5.25 12.50 -0.70
N SER A 57 -4.81 13.74 -0.51
CA SER A 57 -5.54 14.90 -0.98
C SER A 57 -5.35 14.91 -2.48
N ARG A 58 -6.48 14.80 -3.19
CA ARG A 58 -6.50 14.90 -4.65
C ARG A 58 -5.80 16.18 -5.10
N GLU A 59 -5.98 17.24 -4.33
CA GLU A 59 -5.37 18.56 -4.53
C GLU A 59 -3.85 18.52 -4.35
N ALA A 60 -3.34 17.81 -3.35
CA ALA A 60 -1.90 17.63 -3.15
C ALA A 60 -1.25 16.86 -4.32
N LEU A 61 -1.85 15.72 -4.72
CA LEU A 61 -1.36 14.95 -5.86
C LEU A 61 -1.43 15.77 -7.16
N GLN A 62 -2.52 16.51 -7.36
CA GLN A 62 -2.67 17.38 -8.52
C GLN A 62 -1.59 18.47 -8.55
N LYS A 63 -1.36 19.16 -7.43
CA LYS A 63 -0.33 20.20 -7.31
C LYS A 63 1.06 19.65 -7.64
N ASP A 64 1.39 18.47 -7.13
CA ASP A 64 2.67 17.82 -7.40
C ASP A 64 2.82 17.42 -8.87
N LEU A 65 1.78 16.84 -9.47
CA LEU A 65 1.78 16.52 -10.91
C LEU A 65 1.88 17.78 -11.77
N ASP A 66 1.19 18.86 -11.40
CA ASP A 66 1.17 20.10 -12.16
C ASP A 66 2.50 20.85 -12.10
N SER A 67 3.11 20.92 -10.90
CA SER A 67 4.36 21.66 -10.66
C SER A 67 5.63 20.90 -11.03
N LYS A 68 5.64 19.56 -10.93
CA LYS A 68 6.86 18.76 -11.10
C LYS A 68 6.95 18.07 -12.47
N LEU A 69 5.83 17.65 -13.06
CA LEU A 69 5.82 16.89 -14.32
C LEU A 69 5.58 17.83 -15.51
N PHE A 70 6.50 17.93 -16.46
CA PHE A 70 6.35 18.85 -17.60
C PHE A 70 5.94 18.12 -18.89
N GLY A 71 5.17 18.78 -19.75
CA GLY A 71 4.77 18.26 -21.08
C GLY A 71 3.77 17.09 -21.09
N GLN A 72 3.47 16.48 -19.94
CA GLN A 72 2.65 15.26 -19.87
C GLN A 72 1.19 15.48 -19.44
N HIS A 73 0.49 16.43 -20.09
CA HIS A 73 -0.88 16.80 -19.71
C HIS A 73 -1.87 15.61 -19.70
N LEU A 74 -1.74 14.66 -20.65
CA LEU A 74 -2.55 13.45 -20.69
C LEU A 74 -2.28 12.55 -19.48
N ALA A 75 -1.01 12.29 -19.17
CA ALA A 75 -0.63 11.45 -18.04
C ALA A 75 -1.10 12.06 -16.71
N LYS A 76 -0.91 13.38 -16.52
CA LYS A 76 -1.38 14.09 -15.31
C LYS A 76 -2.86 13.84 -15.05
N LYS A 77 -3.71 14.07 -16.06
CA LYS A 77 -5.17 13.94 -15.93
C LYS A 77 -5.59 12.50 -15.63
N VAL A 78 -5.04 11.53 -16.36
CA VAL A 78 -5.39 10.10 -16.20
C VAL A 78 -4.95 9.60 -14.83
N ILE A 79 -3.71 9.88 -14.43
CA ILE A 79 -3.13 9.40 -13.18
C ILE A 79 -3.84 10.03 -11.98
N LEU A 80 -4.08 11.34 -12.02
CA LEU A 80 -4.82 12.04 -10.97
C LEU A 80 -6.18 11.38 -10.73
N ASN A 81 -6.95 11.15 -11.79
CA ASN A 81 -8.29 10.55 -11.68
C ASN A 81 -8.24 9.10 -11.22
N ALA A 82 -7.32 8.29 -11.78
CA ALA A 82 -7.20 6.87 -11.45
C ALA A 82 -6.76 6.65 -10.00
N VAL A 83 -5.70 7.32 -9.56
CA VAL A 83 -5.13 7.15 -8.21
C VAL A 83 -6.07 7.73 -7.15
N SER A 84 -6.57 8.96 -7.32
CA SER A 84 -7.48 9.56 -6.33
C SER A 84 -8.82 8.81 -6.26
N GLY A 85 -9.38 8.38 -7.40
CA GLY A 85 -10.60 7.59 -7.45
C GLY A 85 -10.44 6.22 -6.78
N PHE A 86 -9.30 5.56 -6.97
CA PHE A 86 -9.01 4.28 -6.34
C PHE A 86 -8.84 4.40 -4.83
N ILE A 87 -8.04 5.36 -4.35
CA ILE A 87 -7.74 5.51 -2.91
C ILE A 87 -8.96 5.98 -2.11
N SER A 88 -9.81 6.80 -2.73
CA SER A 88 -11.07 7.26 -2.11
C SER A 88 -12.12 6.16 -2.01
N ASN A 89 -12.05 5.11 -2.84
CA ASN A 89 -12.94 3.96 -2.75
C ASN A 89 -12.51 3.01 -1.61
N PRO A 90 -13.32 2.82 -0.55
CA PRO A 90 -12.98 1.91 0.55
C PRO A 90 -13.07 0.42 0.16
N LYS A 91 -13.83 0.08 -0.89
CA LYS A 91 -14.10 -1.28 -1.37
C LYS A 91 -13.88 -1.37 -2.89
N PRO A 92 -12.62 -1.24 -3.37
CA PRO A 92 -12.29 -1.53 -4.77
C PRO A 92 -12.58 -3.00 -5.08
N LYS A 93 -13.03 -3.30 -6.29
CA LYS A 93 -13.30 -4.69 -6.75
C LYS A 93 -12.09 -5.36 -7.43
N LYS A 94 -11.04 -4.59 -7.68
CA LYS A 94 -9.83 -4.99 -8.41
C LYS A 94 -8.68 -4.09 -7.98
N PRO A 95 -7.45 -4.59 -7.84
CA PRO A 95 -6.28 -3.72 -7.68
C PRO A 95 -6.19 -2.64 -8.76
N LEU A 96 -5.62 -1.50 -8.40
CA LEU A 96 -5.28 -0.48 -9.39
C LEU A 96 -4.07 -0.95 -10.19
N THR A 97 -4.26 -1.19 -11.49
CA THR A 97 -3.17 -1.53 -12.40
C THR A 97 -2.93 -0.40 -13.38
N LEU A 98 -1.77 0.25 -13.28
CA LEU A 98 -1.33 1.31 -14.19
C LEU A 98 -0.20 0.78 -15.06
N SER A 99 -0.26 1.11 -16.35
CA SER A 99 0.79 0.77 -17.29
C SER A 99 1.25 2.06 -17.98
N LEU A 100 2.46 2.51 -17.64
CA LEU A 100 3.07 3.74 -18.12
C LEU A 100 4.04 3.42 -19.25
N HIS A 101 3.71 3.92 -20.44
CA HIS A 101 4.47 3.68 -21.67
C HIS A 101 5.02 5.00 -22.21
N GLY A 102 6.23 4.96 -22.78
CA GLY A 102 6.83 6.13 -23.41
C GLY A 102 8.33 6.00 -23.61
N TRP A 103 8.94 7.03 -24.18
CA TRP A 103 10.38 7.12 -24.46
C TRP A 103 11.24 7.21 -23.19
N THR A 104 12.57 7.10 -23.31
CA THR A 104 13.49 7.37 -22.18
C THR A 104 13.30 8.79 -21.69
N GLY A 105 13.51 9.01 -20.38
CA GLY A 105 13.64 10.37 -19.85
C GLY A 105 12.36 11.20 -19.85
N THR A 106 11.22 10.68 -20.31
CA THR A 106 9.94 11.43 -20.34
C THR A 106 9.21 11.45 -19.00
N GLY A 107 9.81 10.87 -17.95
CA GLY A 107 9.32 10.97 -16.57
C GLY A 107 8.53 9.77 -16.03
N LYS A 108 8.55 8.59 -16.66
CA LYS A 108 7.83 7.40 -16.16
C LYS A 108 8.16 7.05 -14.69
N ASN A 109 9.45 6.91 -14.38
CA ASN A 109 9.94 6.60 -13.02
C ASN A 109 9.72 7.79 -12.06
N PHE A 110 9.75 9.01 -12.60
CA PHE A 110 9.50 10.22 -11.83
C PHE A 110 8.04 10.30 -11.38
N VAL A 111 7.11 9.91 -12.24
CA VAL A 111 5.69 9.84 -11.92
C VAL A 111 5.38 8.76 -10.89
N SER A 112 5.98 7.56 -11.00
CA SER A 112 5.80 6.53 -9.96
C SER A 112 6.33 6.98 -8.60
N LYS A 113 7.43 7.74 -8.58
CA LYS A 113 7.95 8.39 -7.37
C LYS A 113 6.97 9.41 -6.79
N ILE A 114 6.40 10.31 -7.60
CA ILE A 114 5.38 11.27 -7.15
C ILE A 114 4.16 10.55 -6.55
N ILE A 115 3.69 9.47 -7.19
CA ILE A 115 2.57 8.66 -6.68
C ILE A 115 2.93 8.07 -5.31
N ALA A 116 4.10 7.44 -5.17
CA ALA A 116 4.54 6.85 -3.92
C ALA A 116 4.65 7.88 -2.80
N GLU A 117 5.29 9.03 -3.04
CA GLU A 117 5.48 10.12 -2.07
C GLU A 117 4.16 10.77 -1.61
N ASN A 118 3.13 10.75 -2.45
CA ASN A 118 1.82 11.27 -2.07
C ASN A 118 1.00 10.27 -1.24
N ILE A 119 1.31 8.97 -1.33
CA ILE A 119 0.61 7.90 -0.61
C ILE A 119 1.31 7.57 0.72
N TYR A 120 2.63 7.43 0.68
CA TYR A 120 3.51 7.09 1.82
C TYR A 120 4.58 8.16 2.00
N GLU A 121 4.90 8.50 3.25
CA GLU A 121 5.87 9.55 3.58
C GLU A 121 7.29 9.18 3.14
N GLY A 122 7.65 7.90 3.25
CA GLY A 122 8.91 7.35 2.78
C GLY A 122 9.03 7.29 1.25
N GLY A 123 7.93 7.53 0.52
CA GLY A 123 7.90 7.42 -0.94
C GLY A 123 8.36 6.05 -1.41
N LEU A 124 9.43 6.00 -2.20
CA LEU A 124 10.01 4.73 -2.66
C LEU A 124 10.77 3.96 -1.56
N ASN A 125 11.10 4.60 -0.45
CA ASN A 125 11.78 3.97 0.69
C ASN A 125 10.79 3.48 1.76
N SER A 126 9.48 3.61 1.51
CA SER A 126 8.46 3.09 2.40
C SER A 126 8.48 1.56 2.43
N ASP A 127 8.26 0.97 3.60
CA ASP A 127 8.15 -0.49 3.75
C ASP A 127 6.99 -1.09 2.94
N TYR A 128 6.03 -0.26 2.51
CA TYR A 128 4.86 -0.67 1.72
C TYR A 128 5.00 -0.39 0.22
N VAL A 129 6.15 0.11 -0.24
CA VAL A 129 6.42 0.41 -1.64
C VAL A 129 7.59 -0.43 -2.11
N HIS A 130 7.34 -1.29 -3.09
CA HIS A 130 8.31 -2.27 -3.57
C HIS A 130 8.63 -2.02 -5.04
N LEU A 131 9.90 -1.76 -5.33
CA LEU A 131 10.42 -1.54 -6.68
C LEU A 131 11.17 -2.77 -7.18
N PHE A 132 10.72 -3.32 -8.30
CA PHE A 132 11.37 -4.40 -9.03
C PHE A 132 11.87 -3.91 -10.38
N VAL A 133 13.18 -3.78 -10.53
CA VAL A 133 13.83 -3.55 -11.83
C VAL A 133 14.11 -4.88 -12.50
N ALA A 134 13.55 -5.13 -13.69
CA ALA A 134 13.65 -6.42 -14.36
C ALA A 134 15.09 -6.86 -14.65
N THR A 135 15.94 -5.95 -15.12
CA THR A 135 17.35 -6.23 -15.45
C THR A 135 18.24 -6.45 -14.23
N LEU A 136 17.85 -5.94 -13.06
CA LEU A 136 18.62 -6.09 -11.83
C LEU A 136 18.21 -7.35 -11.05
N HIS A 137 16.91 -7.52 -10.85
CA HIS A 137 16.39 -8.60 -9.99
C HIS A 137 16.13 -9.89 -10.77
N PHE A 138 15.89 -9.80 -12.08
CA PHE A 138 15.55 -10.96 -12.93
C PHE A 138 16.46 -11.05 -14.18
N PRO A 139 17.80 -11.00 -14.04
CA PRO A 139 18.71 -10.87 -15.18
C PRO A 139 18.80 -12.14 -16.05
N HIS A 140 18.67 -13.33 -15.45
CA HIS A 140 18.96 -14.61 -16.11
C HIS A 140 17.71 -15.44 -16.35
N ALA A 141 17.43 -15.75 -17.62
CA ALA A 141 16.31 -16.61 -18.00
C ALA A 141 16.41 -18.05 -17.44
N SER A 142 17.61 -18.55 -17.16
CA SER A 142 17.79 -19.89 -16.57
C SER A 142 17.15 -20.02 -15.18
N ASN A 143 17.01 -18.92 -14.44
CA ASN A 143 16.55 -18.92 -13.05
C ASN A 143 15.08 -18.48 -12.91
N ILE A 144 14.31 -18.44 -14.01
CA ILE A 144 12.94 -17.95 -14.02
C ILE A 144 12.06 -18.63 -12.96
N THR A 145 12.17 -19.96 -12.80
CA THR A 145 11.33 -20.70 -11.83
C THR A 145 11.57 -20.19 -10.41
N LEU A 146 12.84 -20.01 -10.02
CA LEU A 146 13.20 -19.45 -8.72
C LEU A 146 12.65 -18.02 -8.55
N TYR A 147 12.79 -17.18 -9.57
CA TYR A 147 12.31 -15.81 -9.52
C TYR A 147 10.78 -15.72 -9.42
N LYS A 148 10.05 -16.64 -10.08
CA LYS A 148 8.58 -16.73 -9.95
C LYS A 148 8.19 -17.01 -8.50
N ASP A 149 8.80 -18.03 -7.89
CA ASP A 149 8.47 -18.44 -6.53
C ASP A 149 8.78 -17.33 -5.53
N GLN A 150 9.97 -16.72 -5.64
CA GLN A 150 10.36 -15.58 -4.80
C GLN A 150 9.42 -14.40 -4.96
N LEU A 151 9.04 -14.04 -6.19
CA LEU A 151 8.15 -12.92 -6.46
C LEU A 151 6.74 -13.16 -5.91
N GLN A 152 6.19 -14.36 -6.09
CA GLN A 152 4.88 -14.72 -5.56
C GLN A 152 4.85 -14.70 -4.03
N LEU A 153 5.87 -15.29 -3.39
CA LEU A 153 6.01 -15.25 -1.94
C LEU A 153 6.16 -13.83 -1.41
N TRP A 154 6.97 -13.00 -2.08
CA TRP A 154 7.18 -11.60 -1.68
C TRP A 154 5.88 -10.79 -1.77
N ILE A 155 5.17 -10.88 -2.89
CA ILE A 155 3.90 -10.18 -3.08
C ILE A 155 2.87 -10.66 -2.05
N ARG A 156 2.71 -11.97 -1.88
CA ARG A 156 1.77 -12.53 -0.90
C ARG A 156 2.11 -12.07 0.52
N GLY A 157 3.38 -12.17 0.93
CA GLY A 157 3.83 -11.77 2.27
C GLY A 157 3.55 -10.30 2.57
N ASN A 158 3.92 -9.40 1.65
CA ASN A 158 3.72 -7.97 1.85
C ASN A 158 2.25 -7.55 1.79
N VAL A 159 1.45 -8.13 0.90
CA VAL A 159 0.00 -7.83 0.86
C VAL A 159 -0.72 -8.38 2.10
N SER A 160 -0.27 -9.53 2.63
CA SER A 160 -0.79 -10.07 3.89
C SER A 160 -0.49 -9.14 5.07
N ALA A 161 0.69 -8.54 5.11
CA ALA A 161 1.05 -7.53 6.10
C ALA A 161 0.30 -6.19 5.87
N CYS A 162 0.18 -5.77 4.61
CA CYS A 162 -0.52 -4.56 4.23
C CYS A 162 -1.24 -4.69 2.88
N GLY A 163 -2.57 -4.75 2.92
CA GLY A 163 -3.38 -4.86 1.69
C GLY A 163 -3.28 -3.65 0.73
N ARG A 164 -2.61 -2.56 1.13
CA ARG A 164 -2.42 -1.33 0.33
C ARG A 164 -1.01 -1.18 -0.24
N SER A 165 -0.20 -2.23 -0.23
CA SER A 165 1.15 -2.18 -0.81
C SER A 165 1.14 -1.76 -2.28
N ILE A 166 2.20 -1.06 -2.68
CA ILE A 166 2.47 -0.61 -4.05
C ILE A 166 3.60 -1.45 -4.62
N PHE A 167 3.38 -2.04 -5.78
CA PHE A 167 4.39 -2.79 -6.52
C PHE A 167 4.69 -2.06 -7.84
N ILE A 168 5.93 -1.63 -8.02
CA ILE A 168 6.41 -0.94 -9.21
C ILE A 168 7.33 -1.91 -9.96
N PHE A 169 7.02 -2.23 -11.20
CA PHE A 169 7.90 -3.04 -12.07
C PHE A 169 8.47 -2.15 -13.16
N ASP A 170 9.77 -1.92 -13.09
CA ASP A 170 10.53 -1.14 -14.05
C ASP A 170 11.21 -2.04 -15.10
N GLU A 171 11.41 -1.49 -16.29
CA GLU A 171 11.89 -2.18 -17.48
C GLU A 171 11.09 -3.46 -17.79
N MET A 172 9.78 -3.39 -17.66
CA MET A 172 8.88 -4.53 -17.77
C MET A 172 8.88 -5.16 -19.19
N ASP A 173 9.33 -4.43 -20.22
CA ASP A 173 9.62 -4.94 -21.57
C ASP A 173 10.78 -5.95 -21.61
N LYS A 174 11.70 -5.91 -20.63
CA LYS A 174 12.78 -6.90 -20.48
C LYS A 174 12.41 -8.03 -19.51
N MET A 175 11.22 -7.98 -18.91
CA MET A 175 10.78 -9.04 -18.00
C MET A 175 10.33 -10.28 -18.79
N HIS A 176 10.80 -11.46 -18.38
CA HIS A 176 10.42 -12.72 -19.02
C HIS A 176 8.91 -12.99 -18.89
N ALA A 177 8.24 -13.41 -19.97
CA ALA A 177 6.80 -13.65 -20.03
C ALA A 177 6.27 -14.54 -18.88
N GLY A 178 7.02 -15.60 -18.55
CA GLY A 178 6.67 -16.48 -17.43
C GLY A 178 6.59 -15.79 -16.06
N LEU A 179 7.34 -14.71 -15.81
CA LEU A 179 7.21 -13.90 -14.58
C LEU A 179 5.95 -13.04 -14.62
N ILE A 180 5.61 -12.51 -15.78
CA ILE A 180 4.35 -11.79 -16.00
C ILE A 180 3.17 -12.72 -15.73
N ASP A 181 3.23 -13.96 -16.22
CA ASP A 181 2.20 -14.96 -15.97
C ASP A 181 2.04 -15.29 -14.48
N ALA A 182 3.14 -15.30 -13.72
CA ALA A 182 3.11 -15.58 -12.29
C ALA A 182 2.41 -14.49 -11.47
N ILE A 183 2.38 -13.24 -11.94
CA ILE A 183 1.71 -12.12 -11.26
C ILE A 183 0.28 -11.87 -11.73
N LYS A 184 -0.13 -12.39 -12.90
CA LYS A 184 -1.48 -12.21 -13.46
C LYS A 184 -2.61 -12.49 -12.47
N PRO A 185 -2.58 -13.56 -11.64
CA PRO A 185 -3.66 -13.84 -10.70
C PRO A 185 -3.89 -12.71 -9.69
N PHE A 186 -2.83 -11.99 -9.30
CA PHE A 186 -2.93 -10.88 -8.34
C PHE A 186 -3.52 -9.61 -8.95
N LEU A 187 -3.62 -9.54 -10.28
CA LEU A 187 -4.14 -8.39 -11.02
C LEU A 187 -5.61 -8.56 -11.41
N ASP A 188 -6.21 -9.72 -11.16
CA ASP A 188 -7.56 -10.05 -11.61
C ASP A 188 -8.64 -9.58 -10.61
N TYR A 189 -9.91 -9.86 -10.91
CA TYR A 189 -11.08 -9.50 -10.10
C TYR A 189 -11.35 -10.46 -8.93
N TYR A 190 -10.45 -11.39 -8.61
CA TYR A 190 -10.64 -12.31 -7.51
C TYR A 190 -10.72 -11.57 -6.17
N ASP A 191 -11.72 -11.91 -5.35
CA ASP A 191 -11.85 -11.36 -4.00
C ASP A 191 -10.66 -11.76 -3.13
N HIS A 192 -10.23 -13.01 -3.26
CA HIS A 192 -9.11 -13.61 -2.56
C HIS A 192 -8.31 -14.50 -3.50
N VAL A 193 -6.98 -14.42 -3.42
CA VAL A 193 -6.06 -15.40 -4.00
C VAL A 193 -5.29 -15.98 -2.83
N ASP A 194 -5.37 -17.30 -2.63
CA ASP A 194 -4.77 -18.01 -1.49
C ASP A 194 -5.14 -17.40 -0.11
N GLY A 195 -6.39 -16.94 0.03
CA GLY A 195 -6.89 -16.34 1.28
C GLY A 195 -6.52 -14.87 1.51
N VAL A 196 -5.77 -14.25 0.59
CA VAL A 196 -5.34 -12.85 0.69
C VAL A 196 -6.08 -12.00 -0.34
N SER A 197 -6.57 -10.83 0.07
CA SER A 197 -7.25 -9.90 -0.85
C SER A 197 -6.26 -8.87 -1.43
N TYR A 198 -6.16 -8.86 -2.75
CA TYR A 198 -5.28 -7.95 -3.50
C TYR A 198 -6.00 -6.71 -4.02
N GLN A 199 -7.31 -6.59 -3.79
CA GLN A 199 -8.16 -5.55 -4.38
C GLN A 199 -7.73 -4.12 -4.03
N LYS A 200 -7.04 -3.92 -2.91
CA LYS A 200 -6.55 -2.61 -2.42
C LYS A 200 -5.10 -2.31 -2.81
N ALA A 201 -4.40 -3.26 -3.41
CA ALA A 201 -3.03 -3.09 -3.85
C ALA A 201 -2.94 -2.25 -5.13
N ILE A 202 -1.78 -1.65 -5.36
CA ILE A 202 -1.49 -0.85 -6.56
C ILE A 202 -0.31 -1.50 -7.30
N PHE A 203 -0.49 -1.74 -8.59
CA PHE A 203 0.53 -2.26 -9.48
C PHE A 203 0.84 -1.22 -10.56
N ILE A 204 2.10 -0.83 -10.69
CA ILE A 204 2.57 0.14 -11.68
C ILE A 204 3.60 -0.54 -12.56
N PHE A 205 3.34 -0.62 -13.85
CA PHE A 205 4.25 -1.16 -14.85
C PHE A 205 4.87 -0.05 -15.67
N LEU A 206 6.20 -0.01 -15.75
CA LEU A 206 6.94 0.96 -16.55
C LEU A 206 7.56 0.23 -17.73
N ARG A 207 7.21 0.66 -18.94
CA ARG A 207 7.70 0.05 -20.19
C ARG A 207 8.20 1.09 -21.17
N TRP A 208 9.17 0.67 -21.96
CA TRP A 208 9.64 1.40 -23.11
C TRP A 208 8.65 1.32 -24.26
N LEU A 209 8.40 2.44 -24.95
CA LEU A 209 7.73 2.41 -26.25
C LEU A 209 8.80 1.96 -27.26
N LEU A 210 8.93 0.65 -27.45
CA LEU A 210 9.71 0.12 -28.57
C LEU A 210 8.93 0.46 -29.84
N ALA A 211 9.58 1.20 -30.74
CA ALA A 211 9.16 1.36 -32.12
C ALA A 211 9.48 0.07 -32.90
#